data_AF-A0A3C1CMX4-F1
#
_entry.id   AF-A0A3C1CMX4-F1
#
_cell.length_a   1.000
_cell.length_b   1.000
_cell.length_c   1.000
_cell.angle_alpha   90.00
_cell.angle_beta   90.00
_cell.angle_gamma   90.00
#
_symmetry.space_group_name_H-M   'P 1'
#
loop_
_entity.id
_entity.type
_entity.pdbx_description
1 polymer ?
#
loop_
_entity_poly.entity_id
_entity_poly.type
_entity_poly.pdbx_seq_one_letter_code
_entity_poly.pdbx_strand_id
1 'polypeptide(L)' 'NHYKRVQAGPAQSSDVELAKSNILLLGPTGCGKTLLAQTLARMLNVPFAIADATALTEAGYVGEDVENILLKLIQAAD' A
#
# COMPACT_ATOMS: atom_id res chain seq x y z
N ASN A 1 4.90 -13.33 1.61
CA ASN A 1 5.03 -13.07 0.16
C ASN A 1 5.72 -11.76 -0.17
N HIS A 2 5.43 -10.64 0.52
CA HIS A 2 6.08 -9.35 0.26
C HIS A 2 7.62 -9.40 0.33
N TYR A 3 8.22 -9.86 1.43
CA TYR A 3 9.68 -9.98 1.53
C TYR A 3 10.32 -10.92 0.51
N LYS A 4 9.67 -12.06 0.22
CA LYS A 4 10.13 -12.98 -0.82
C LYS A 4 10.21 -12.30 -2.20
N ARG A 5 9.26 -11.41 -2.50
CA ARG A 5 9.28 -10.58 -3.71
C ARG A 5 10.38 -9.51 -3.70
N VAL A 6 10.57 -8.84 -2.57
CA VAL A 6 11.63 -7.82 -2.42
C VAL A 6 13.03 -8.44 -2.56
N GLN A 7 13.24 -9.61 -1.95
CA GLN A 7 14.54 -10.29 -1.92
C GLN A 7 14.88 -11.03 -3.22
N ALA A 8 13.90 -11.47 -4.00
CA ALA A 8 14.15 -12.17 -5.26
C ALA A 8 14.89 -11.30 -6.30
N GLY A 9 14.79 -9.97 -6.20
CA GLY A 9 15.41 -9.03 -7.14
C GLY A 9 14.91 -9.22 -8.59
N PRO A 10 15.26 -8.29 -9.50
CA PRO A 10 14.88 -8.40 -10.91
C PRO A 10 15.62 -9.53 -11.67
N ALA A 11 16.65 -10.15 -11.08
CA ALA A 11 17.53 -11.10 -11.76
C ALA A 11 17.19 -12.58 -11.52
N GLN A 12 16.37 -12.94 -10.52
CA GLN A 12 15.98 -14.34 -10.24
C GLN A 12 14.54 -14.68 -10.67
N SER A 13 13.88 -13.81 -11.42
CA SER A 13 12.45 -13.95 -11.75
C SER A 13 12.16 -14.80 -12.99
N SER A 14 13.11 -15.60 -13.49
CA SER A 14 12.94 -16.29 -14.79
C SER A 14 11.91 -17.42 -14.77
N ASP A 15 11.58 -18.01 -13.61
CA ASP A 15 10.70 -19.21 -13.55
C ASP A 15 9.57 -19.16 -12.50
N VAL A 16 9.50 -18.14 -11.65
CA VAL A 16 8.48 -18.07 -10.59
C VAL A 16 7.73 -16.75 -10.61
N GLU A 17 6.51 -16.76 -11.14
CA GLU A 17 5.58 -15.63 -11.08
C GLU A 17 5.06 -15.44 -9.64
N LEU A 18 5.66 -14.49 -8.91
CA LEU A 18 5.20 -14.13 -7.58
C LEU A 18 4.03 -13.12 -7.67
N ALA A 19 2.79 -13.60 -7.61
CA ALA A 19 1.60 -12.75 -7.60
C ALA A 19 1.54 -11.77 -6.41
N LYS A 20 0.90 -10.59 -6.60
CA LYS A 20 0.70 -9.61 -5.52
C LYS A 20 -0.51 -10.02 -4.70
N SER A 21 -0.33 -10.25 -3.41
CA SER A 21 -1.42 -10.54 -2.48
C SER A 21 -1.91 -9.23 -1.85
N ASN A 22 -2.95 -8.63 -2.41
CA ASN A 22 -3.67 -7.51 -1.78
C ASN A 22 -4.61 -8.04 -0.68
N ILE A 23 -4.91 -7.21 0.31
CA ILE A 23 -5.73 -7.60 1.47
C ILE A 23 -6.90 -6.61 1.61
N LEU A 24 -8.09 -7.13 1.88
CA LEU A 24 -9.26 -6.37 2.31
C LEU A 24 -9.46 -6.59 3.81
N LEU A 25 -9.46 -5.52 4.60
CA LEU A 25 -9.71 -5.55 6.04
C LEU A 25 -11.17 -5.19 6.34
N LEU A 26 -11.97 -6.15 6.79
CA LEU A 26 -13.38 -5.96 7.16
C LEU A 26 -13.55 -5.95 8.69
N GLY A 27 -14.37 -5.03 9.21
CA GLY A 27 -14.70 -4.96 10.64
C GLY A 27 -15.42 -3.66 11.00
N PRO A 28 -16.06 -3.57 12.17
CA PRO A 28 -16.83 -2.41 12.61
C PRO A 28 -15.95 -1.15 12.77
N THR A 29 -16.56 0.01 12.93
CA THR A 29 -15.84 1.25 13.24
C THR A 29 -15.09 1.12 14.57
N GLY A 30 -13.93 1.75 14.69
CA GLY A 30 -13.14 1.73 15.93
C GLY A 30 -12.39 0.42 16.26
N CYS A 31 -12.51 -0.66 15.48
CA CYS A 31 -11.81 -1.93 15.76
C CYS A 31 -10.29 -1.93 15.46
N GLY A 32 -9.69 -0.78 15.18
CA GLY A 32 -8.24 -0.65 15.00
C GLY A 32 -7.69 -0.99 13.61
N LYS A 33 -8.50 -1.05 12.54
CA LYS A 33 -8.02 -1.33 11.15
C LYS A 33 -6.87 -0.41 10.73
N THR A 34 -7.01 0.89 10.95
CA THR A 34 -5.98 1.88 10.63
C THR A 34 -4.74 1.72 11.51
N LEU A 35 -4.93 1.48 12.82
CA LEU A 35 -3.84 1.26 13.77
C LEU A 35 -3.02 0.01 13.42
N LEU A 36 -3.69 -1.06 12.98
CA LEU A 36 -3.06 -2.30 12.55
C LEU A 36 -2.13 -2.04 11.36
N ALA A 37 -2.62 -1.36 10.31
CA ALA A 37 -1.81 -1.05 9.13
C ALA A 37 -0.59 -0.16 9.48
N GLN A 38 -0.81 0.90 10.25
CA GLN A 38 0.27 1.80 10.72
C GLN A 38 1.31 1.07 11.59
N THR A 39 0.86 0.17 12.45
CA THR A 39 1.75 -0.59 13.33
C THR A 39 2.58 -1.60 12.55
N LEU A 40 1.97 -2.30 11.59
CA LEU A 40 2.71 -3.20 10.70
C LEU A 40 3.78 -2.46 9.90
N ALA A 41 3.46 -1.29 9.33
CA ALA A 41 4.44 -0.50 8.60
C ALA A 41 5.63 -0.08 9.48
N ARG A 42 5.36 0.40 10.71
CA ARG A 42 6.41 0.74 11.69
C ARG A 42 7.25 -0.46 12.09
N MET A 43 6.63 -1.62 12.35
CA MET A 43 7.36 -2.83 12.75
C MET A 43 8.26 -3.37 11.62
N LEU A 44 7.84 -3.19 10.35
CA LEU A 44 8.57 -3.65 9.18
C LEU A 44 9.56 -2.62 8.63
N ASN A 45 9.55 -1.38 9.15
CA ASN A 45 10.35 -0.25 8.66
C ASN A 45 10.22 -0.05 7.14
N VAL A 46 8.97 0.00 6.64
CA VAL A 46 8.69 0.23 5.21
C VAL A 46 7.91 1.54 5.00
N PRO A 47 8.08 2.20 3.85
CA PRO A 47 7.30 3.39 3.49
C PRO A 47 5.79 3.09 3.51
N PHE A 48 4.99 4.05 3.99
CA PHE A 48 3.56 3.86 4.18
C PHE A 48 2.76 5.12 3.89
N ALA A 49 1.70 4.99 3.09
CA ALA A 49 0.77 6.06 2.75
C ALA A 49 -0.67 5.64 3.09
N ILE A 50 -1.47 6.60 3.55
CA ILE A 50 -2.91 6.44 3.82
C ILE A 50 -3.67 7.27 2.80
N ALA A 51 -4.70 6.67 2.20
CA ALA A 51 -5.60 7.33 1.26
C ALA A 51 -7.06 7.01 1.60
N ASP A 52 -7.96 7.97 1.33
CA ASP A 52 -9.40 7.78 1.47
C ASP A 52 -10.02 7.58 0.08
N ALA A 53 -10.62 6.40 -0.12
CA ALA A 53 -11.24 6.05 -1.39
C ALA A 53 -12.50 6.89 -1.69
N THR A 54 -13.15 7.48 -0.68
CA THR A 54 -14.33 8.34 -0.87
C THR A 54 -13.99 9.67 -1.54
N ALA A 55 -12.72 10.10 -1.46
CA ALA A 55 -12.21 11.31 -2.09
C ALA A 55 -11.73 11.09 -3.55
N LEU A 56 -11.67 9.84 -4.02
CA LEU A 56 -11.27 9.49 -5.38
C LEU A 56 -12.48 9.58 -6.32
N THR A 57 -12.43 10.43 -7.34
CA THR A 57 -13.48 10.54 -8.35
C THR A 57 -12.91 10.27 -9.74
N GLU A 58 -13.63 9.49 -10.54
CA GLU A 58 -13.19 8.98 -11.85
C GLU A 58 -12.99 10.08 -12.91
N ALA A 59 -13.49 11.30 -12.66
CA ALA A 59 -13.55 12.39 -13.64
C ALA A 59 -12.67 13.62 -13.29
N GLY A 60 -11.71 13.49 -12.36
CA GLY A 60 -10.61 14.45 -12.18
C GLY A 60 -10.99 15.90 -11.89
N TYR A 61 -12.25 16.20 -11.55
CA TYR A 61 -12.72 17.59 -11.46
C TYR A 61 -12.78 18.10 -10.01
N VAL A 62 -12.98 17.22 -9.02
CA VAL A 62 -12.91 17.55 -7.59
C VAL A 62 -12.53 16.27 -6.82
N GLY A 63 -11.31 16.19 -6.26
CA GLY A 63 -10.86 15.02 -5.50
C GLY A 63 -9.34 14.85 -5.46
N GLU A 64 -8.88 13.93 -4.62
CA GLU A 64 -7.49 13.47 -4.60
C GLU A 64 -7.27 12.53 -5.80
N ASP A 65 -6.20 12.71 -6.58
CA ASP A 65 -5.87 11.81 -7.69
C ASP A 65 -5.17 10.54 -7.17
N VAL A 66 -5.32 9.41 -7.88
CA VAL A 66 -4.56 8.17 -7.62
C VAL A 66 -3.05 8.44 -7.66
N GLU A 67 -2.60 9.35 -8.51
CA GLU A 67 -1.19 9.77 -8.58
C GLU A 67 -0.69 10.39 -7.26
N ASN A 68 -1.54 11.13 -6.54
CA ASN A 68 -1.17 11.73 -5.26
C ASN A 68 -0.91 10.67 -4.18
N ILE A 69 -1.60 9.53 -4.23
CA ILE A 69 -1.34 8.40 -3.31
C ILE A 69 0.08 7.87 -3.51
N LEU A 70 0.50 7.74 -4.78
CA LEU A 70 1.86 7.31 -5.11
C LEU A 70 2.89 8.36 -4.70
N LEU A 71 2.62 9.65 -4.94
CA LEU A 71 3.50 10.73 -4.52
C LEU A 71 3.73 10.74 -3.01
N LYS A 72 2.66 10.59 -2.21
CA LYS A 72 2.77 10.47 -0.74
C LYS A 72 3.61 9.27 -0.32
N LEU A 73 3.49 8.14 -1.02
CA LEU A 73 4.28 6.95 -0.73
C LEU A 73 5.77 7.14 -1.06
N ILE A 74 6.08 7.83 -2.17
CA ILE A 74 7.46 8.17 -2.56
C ILE A 74 8.07 9.13 -1.54
N GLN A 75 7.36 10.18 -1.13
CA GLN A 75 7.83 11.11 -0.10
C GLN A 75 8.05 10.44 1.26
N ALA A 76 7.31 9.37 1.57
CA ALA A 76 7.51 8.57 2.78
C ALA A 76 8.64 7.53 2.63
N ALA A 77 9.15 7.34 1.41
CA ALA A 77 10.26 6.45 1.09
C ALA A 77 11.60 7.16 0.97
N ASP A 78 11.58 8.48 0.77
CA ASP A 78 12.70 9.39 0.99
C ASP A 78 13.04 9.52 2.49
#